data_AF-A0AAD7JLE4-F1
#
_entry.id   AF-A0AAD7JLE4-F1
#
_cell.length_a   1.000
_cell.length_b   1.000
_cell.length_c   1.000
_cell.angle_alpha   90.00
_cell.angle_beta   90.00
_cell.angle_gamma   90.00
#
_symmetry.space_group_name_H-M   'P 1'
#
loop_
_entity.id
_entity.type
_entity.pdbx_description
1 polymer ?
#
loop_
_entity_poly.entity_id
_entity_poly.type
_entity_poly.pdbx_seq_one_letter_code
_entity_poly.pdbx_strand_id
1 'polypeptide(L)'
;MNVENFWKQLKHGFLHNHLRPRLDLLLFADGYRRSKPLTPFQKQFKTAWITLSKLPISDDADRKYITCVEKWTCTCKAYPYHPCHLCKHLVQAVGPLPAKFWGQVICRRTVPLCRHPALVAKNQEMGKYVEPTDGSITDGDDHAWSGDHAVLEGGGGWRDFDFPGSDDTKDEREVHHHFFPSADAHESDEEEEVEEKSQQLLNLADDLERAAEILRA
;
A
#
# COMPACT_ATOMS: atom_id res chain seq x y z
N MET A 1 -58.07 -3.43 -14.28
CA MET A 1 -57.63 -2.46 -13.25
C MET A 1 -57.77 -1.07 -13.87
N ASN A 2 -58.61 -0.18 -13.32
CA ASN A 2 -58.97 1.08 -13.99
C ASN A 2 -57.89 2.15 -13.74
N VAL A 3 -57.62 3.00 -14.74
CA VAL A 3 -56.52 4.00 -14.72
C VAL A 3 -56.64 4.93 -13.50
N GLU A 4 -57.84 5.26 -13.06
CA GLU A 4 -58.07 6.07 -11.85
C GLU A 4 -57.59 5.40 -10.55
N ASN A 5 -57.71 4.08 -10.44
CA ASN A 5 -57.25 3.36 -9.25
C ASN A 5 -55.72 3.31 -9.19
N PHE A 6 -55.05 3.23 -10.34
CA PHE A 6 -53.60 3.34 -10.42
C PHE A 6 -53.11 4.71 -9.93
N TRP A 7 -53.74 5.80 -10.41
CA TRP A 7 -53.38 7.15 -9.98
C TRP A 7 -53.69 7.44 -8.51
N LYS A 8 -54.78 6.88 -7.96
CA LYS A 8 -55.08 6.98 -6.51
C LYS A 8 -54.01 6.25 -5.68
N GLN A 9 -53.59 5.06 -6.07
CA GLN A 9 -52.51 4.34 -5.38
C GLN A 9 -51.17 5.09 -5.44
N LEU A 10 -50.84 5.64 -6.61
CA LEU A 10 -49.58 6.38 -6.81
C LEU A 10 -49.55 7.67 -5.99
N LYS A 11 -50.68 8.39 -5.88
CA LYS A 11 -50.76 9.62 -5.07
C LYS A 11 -50.75 9.34 -3.57
N HIS A 12 -51.49 8.34 -3.10
CA HIS A 12 -51.62 8.08 -1.66
C HIS A 12 -50.47 7.28 -1.06
N GLY A 13 -49.86 6.37 -1.81
CA GLY A 13 -48.78 5.51 -1.29
C GLY A 13 -47.36 6.03 -1.55
N PHE A 14 -47.13 6.68 -2.69
CA PHE A 14 -45.78 6.96 -3.17
C PHE A 14 -45.28 8.38 -2.82
N LEU A 15 -46.12 9.41 -3.01
CA LEU A 15 -45.68 10.81 -2.84
C LEU A 15 -45.36 11.20 -1.38
N HIS A 16 -46.13 10.71 -0.41
CA HIS A 16 -45.85 10.98 1.01
C HIS A 16 -44.55 10.36 1.51
N ASN A 17 -44.09 9.28 0.87
CA ASN A 17 -42.87 8.57 1.25
C ASN A 17 -41.63 9.02 0.46
N HIS A 18 -41.79 9.72 -0.67
CA HIS A 18 -40.67 10.20 -1.50
C HIS A 18 -40.37 11.70 -1.35
N LEU A 19 -41.30 12.51 -0.83
CA LEU A 19 -41.09 13.95 -0.65
C LEU A 19 -40.59 14.35 0.74
N ARG A 20 -40.36 13.40 1.64
CA ARG A 20 -39.47 13.62 2.78
C ARG A 20 -38.09 13.13 2.35
N PRO A 21 -37.16 14.01 1.91
CA PRO A 21 -35.76 13.61 1.87
C PRO A 21 -35.43 13.11 3.28
N ARG A 22 -35.13 11.82 3.41
CA ARG A 22 -34.75 11.25 4.72
C ARG A 22 -33.62 12.12 5.25
N LEU A 23 -33.78 12.67 6.45
CA LEU A 23 -32.76 13.50 7.09
C LEU A 23 -31.40 12.76 7.15
N ASP A 24 -31.45 11.42 7.18
CA ASP A 24 -30.30 10.51 7.07
C ASP A 24 -29.51 10.66 5.75
N LEU A 25 -30.16 11.04 4.65
CA LEU A 25 -29.51 11.28 3.36
C LEU A 25 -28.81 12.66 3.32
N LEU A 26 -29.31 13.63 4.09
CA LEU A 26 -28.64 14.94 4.27
C LEU A 26 -27.47 14.84 5.25
N LEU A 27 -27.54 13.98 6.27
CA LEU A 27 -26.39 13.63 7.11
C LEU A 27 -25.26 12.95 6.33
N PHE A 28 -25.57 12.26 5.22
CA PHE A 28 -24.56 11.75 4.29
C PHE A 28 -23.88 12.87 3.48
N ALA A 29 -24.58 13.97 3.22
CA ALA A 29 -24.02 15.15 2.55
C ALA A 29 -23.15 16.03 3.47
N ASP A 30 -23.32 15.94 4.80
CA ASP A 30 -22.44 16.60 5.78
C ASP A 30 -21.27 15.70 6.28
N GLY A 31 -21.12 14.50 5.70
CA GLY A 31 -19.97 13.61 5.93
C GLY A 31 -18.61 14.14 5.44
N TYR A 32 -18.60 15.30 4.76
CA TYR A 32 -17.40 15.96 4.20
C TYR A 32 -16.48 16.63 5.22
N ARG A 33 -16.58 16.30 6.51
CA ARG A 33 -15.64 16.79 7.54
C ARG A 33 -14.91 15.71 8.31
N ARG A 34 -14.95 14.45 7.86
CA ARG A 34 -13.97 13.43 8.30
C ARG A 34 -12.84 13.39 7.28
N SER A 35 -11.62 13.60 7.75
CA SER A 35 -10.42 13.39 6.93
C SER A 35 -10.49 12.01 6.28
N LYS A 36 -10.23 11.94 4.97
CA LYS A 36 -10.22 10.67 4.24
C LYS A 36 -9.35 9.65 5.00
N PRO A 37 -9.81 8.40 5.19
CA PRO A 37 -9.00 7.38 5.83
C PRO A 37 -7.73 7.14 5.01
N LEU A 38 -6.63 6.80 5.70
CA LEU A 38 -5.38 6.45 5.04
C LEU A 38 -5.54 5.15 4.24
N THR A 39 -4.95 5.11 3.05
CA THR A 39 -4.87 3.88 2.24
C THR A 39 -4.00 2.82 2.94
N PRO A 40 -4.13 1.52 2.59
CA PRO A 40 -3.27 0.47 3.16
C PRO A 40 -1.78 0.78 3.01
N PHE A 41 -1.36 1.26 1.84
CA PHE A 41 0.01 1.72 1.60
C PHE A 41 0.42 2.86 2.55
N GLN A 42 -0.41 3.89 2.70
CA GLN A 42 -0.13 5.02 3.59
C GLN A 42 0.02 4.58 5.05
N LYS A 43 -0.80 3.61 5.50
CA LYS A 43 -0.67 3.02 6.84
C LYS A 43 0.65 2.27 6.99
N GLN A 44 0.99 1.38 6.05
CA GLN A 44 2.25 0.63 6.07
C GLN A 44 3.46 1.56 6.05
N PHE A 45 3.46 2.55 5.16
CA PHE A 45 4.51 3.57 5.03
C PHE A 45 4.68 4.35 6.34
N LYS A 46 3.58 4.82 6.94
CA LYS A 46 3.59 5.56 8.21
C LYS A 46 4.17 4.73 9.36
N THR A 47 3.71 3.48 9.51
CA THR A 47 4.21 2.59 10.57
C THR A 47 5.69 2.31 10.39
N ALA A 48 6.12 1.96 9.17
CA ALA A 48 7.53 1.73 8.85
C ALA A 48 8.39 2.97 9.12
N TRP A 49 7.93 4.16 8.73
CA TRP A 49 8.62 5.42 8.99
C TRP A 49 8.85 5.65 10.49
N ILE A 50 7.79 5.50 11.30
CA ILE A 50 7.88 5.70 12.76
C ILE A 50 8.87 4.70 13.37
N THR A 51 8.81 3.44 12.97
CA THR A 51 9.73 2.40 13.46
C THR A 51 11.19 2.74 13.09
N LEU A 52 11.46 3.00 11.82
CA LEU A 52 12.81 3.30 11.31
C LEU A 52 13.38 4.62 11.85
N SER A 53 12.52 5.58 12.19
CA SER A 53 12.95 6.87 12.77
C SER A 53 13.53 6.73 14.17
N LYS A 54 13.13 5.68 14.91
CA LYS A 54 13.59 5.43 16.29
C LYS A 54 14.85 4.57 16.35
N LEU A 55 15.19 3.86 15.28
CA LEU A 55 16.35 2.97 15.28
C LEU A 55 17.65 3.77 15.31
N PRO A 56 18.65 3.42 16.13
CA PRO A 56 19.94 4.08 16.06
C PRO A 56 20.63 3.80 14.71
N ILE A 57 21.22 4.84 14.11
CA ILE A 57 22.20 4.63 13.04
C ILE A 57 23.42 3.99 13.71
N SER A 58 23.83 2.85 13.16
CA SER A 58 25.05 2.18 13.61
C SER A 58 26.20 3.01 13.05
N ASP A 59 26.89 3.72 13.93
CA ASP A 59 28.08 4.51 13.58
C ASP A 59 29.30 3.59 13.43
N ASP A 60 29.17 2.54 12.61
CA ASP A 60 30.31 1.74 12.21
C ASP A 60 31.24 2.65 11.41
N ALA A 61 32.37 3.05 12.01
CA ALA A 61 33.34 3.99 11.42
C ALA A 61 33.79 3.59 10.00
N ASP A 62 33.74 2.28 9.71
CA ASP A 62 34.15 1.69 8.44
C ASP A 62 33.04 1.71 7.37
N ARG A 63 31.77 1.97 7.72
CA ARG A 63 30.62 1.87 6.80
C ARG A 63 29.83 3.16 6.74
N LYS A 64 30.35 4.12 5.98
CA LYS A 64 29.61 5.33 5.61
C LYS A 64 28.62 5.03 4.48
N TYR A 65 27.32 4.97 4.80
CA TYR A 65 26.28 4.89 3.79
C TYR A 65 26.06 6.24 3.11
N ILE A 66 25.87 6.22 1.79
CA ILE A 66 25.56 7.41 1.00
C ILE A 66 24.04 7.45 0.82
N THR A 67 23.42 8.54 1.28
CA THR A 67 22.00 8.81 1.12
C THR A 67 21.82 10.02 0.19
N CYS A 68 20.89 9.91 -0.76
CA CYS A 68 20.49 11.01 -1.62
C CYS A 68 18.98 11.15 -1.53
N VAL A 69 18.52 12.17 -0.80
CA VAL A 69 17.08 12.43 -0.58
C VAL A 69 16.40 12.83 -1.88
N GLU A 70 17.07 13.62 -2.72
CA GLU A 70 16.55 14.06 -4.03
C GLU A 70 16.24 12.89 -4.97
N LYS A 71 17.13 11.89 -5.02
CA LYS A 71 16.94 10.66 -5.81
C LYS A 71 16.20 9.57 -5.05
N TRP A 72 15.92 9.79 -3.76
CA TRP A 72 15.36 8.81 -2.82
C TRP A 72 16.14 7.49 -2.78
N THR A 73 17.47 7.54 -2.81
CA THR A 73 18.32 6.34 -2.84
C THR A 73 19.22 6.25 -1.61
N CYS A 74 19.47 5.02 -1.15
CA CYS A 74 20.47 4.75 -0.13
C CYS A 74 21.32 3.52 -0.50
N THR A 75 22.63 3.57 -0.24
CA THR A 75 23.54 2.45 -0.50
C THR A 75 23.48 1.32 0.53
N CYS A 76 22.63 1.42 1.56
CA CYS A 76 22.52 0.38 2.58
C CYS A 76 21.82 -0.88 2.02
N LYS A 77 22.23 -2.05 2.51
CA LYS A 77 21.70 -3.34 2.05
C LYS A 77 20.20 -3.50 2.29
N ALA A 78 19.64 -2.87 3.33
CA ALA A 78 18.22 -2.98 3.67
C ALA A 78 17.29 -2.20 2.72
N TYR A 79 17.80 -1.17 2.04
CA TYR A 79 17.01 -0.27 1.19
C TYR A 79 16.21 -1.00 0.09
N PRO A 80 16.80 -1.86 -0.76
CA PRO A 80 16.07 -2.51 -1.86
C PRO A 80 15.06 -3.57 -1.40
N TYR A 81 15.17 -4.09 -0.18
CA TYR A 81 14.29 -5.17 0.31
C TYR A 81 13.06 -4.65 1.06
N HIS A 82 13.02 -3.37 1.42
CA HIS A 82 11.86 -2.82 2.10
C HIS A 82 10.74 -2.52 1.09
N PRO A 83 9.48 -2.94 1.32
CA PRO A 83 8.38 -2.74 0.36
C PRO A 83 8.15 -1.27 -0.02
N CYS A 84 8.32 -0.36 0.94
CA CYS A 84 8.24 1.09 0.71
C CYS A 84 9.58 1.74 0.30
N HIS A 85 10.64 0.96 0.02
CA HIS A 85 12.00 1.45 -0.23
C HIS A 85 12.50 2.42 0.85
N LEU A 86 12.25 2.07 2.12
CA LEU A 86 12.66 2.85 3.28
C LEU A 86 13.83 2.18 3.98
N CYS A 87 14.72 2.99 4.54
CA CYS A 87 15.74 2.53 5.46
C CYS A 87 15.96 3.59 6.56
N LYS A 88 16.57 3.18 7.68
CA LYS A 88 16.84 4.10 8.81
C LYS A 88 17.63 5.33 8.39
N HIS A 89 18.61 5.17 7.48
CA HIS A 89 19.46 6.28 7.00
C HIS A 89 18.64 7.32 6.21
N LEU A 90 17.73 6.87 5.34
CA LEU A 90 16.91 7.76 4.51
C LEU A 90 15.87 8.50 5.36
N VAL A 91 15.18 7.77 6.23
CA VAL A 91 14.16 8.31 7.14
C VAL A 91 14.76 9.37 8.07
N GLN A 92 15.95 9.11 8.62
CA GLN A 92 16.62 10.05 9.52
C GLN A 92 17.30 11.21 8.79
N ALA A 93 17.72 11.02 7.54
CA ALA A 93 18.20 12.10 6.69
C ALA A 93 17.10 13.12 6.35
N VAL A 94 15.83 12.70 6.30
CA VAL A 94 14.67 13.59 6.10
C VAL A 94 14.20 14.19 7.43
N GLY A 95 14.01 13.35 8.46
CA GLY A 95 13.54 13.77 9.77
C GLY A 95 12.01 13.66 9.95
N PRO A 96 11.44 14.36 10.95
CA PRO A 96 10.01 14.27 11.26
C PRO A 96 9.15 14.96 10.20
N LEU A 97 8.02 14.34 9.84
CA LEU A 97 7.10 14.81 8.80
C LEU A 97 5.80 15.38 9.38
N PRO A 98 5.18 16.39 8.73
CA PRO A 98 3.93 16.98 9.20
C PRO A 98 2.74 16.02 9.08
N ALA A 99 1.72 16.17 9.93
CA ALA A 99 0.56 15.26 9.92
C ALA A 99 -0.18 15.20 8.57
N LYS A 100 -0.20 16.31 7.81
CA LYS A 100 -0.85 16.39 6.48
C LYS A 100 -0.17 15.49 5.43
N PHE A 101 1.13 15.22 5.58
CA PHE A 101 1.92 14.39 4.67
C PHE A 101 1.32 13.00 4.48
N TRP A 102 0.86 12.38 5.57
CA TRP A 102 0.43 10.97 5.54
C TRP A 102 -0.78 10.73 4.64
N GLY A 103 -1.66 11.72 4.50
CA GLY A 103 -2.81 11.64 3.58
C GLY A 103 -2.48 12.02 2.13
N GLN A 104 -1.28 12.57 1.88
CA GLN A 104 -0.84 13.09 0.59
C GLN A 104 0.23 12.21 -0.07
N VAL A 105 0.93 11.37 0.69
CA VAL A 105 1.92 10.45 0.13
C VAL A 105 1.27 9.42 -0.78
N ILE A 106 1.83 9.27 -1.97
CA ILE A 106 1.43 8.31 -3.00
C ILE A 106 2.62 7.43 -3.37
N CYS A 107 2.34 6.16 -3.69
CA CYS A 107 3.32 5.22 -4.22
C CYS A 107 3.32 5.31 -5.75
N ARG A 108 4.50 5.45 -6.36
CA ARG A 108 4.70 5.43 -7.82
C ARG A 108 5.29 4.08 -8.22
N ARG A 109 4.99 3.61 -9.43
CA ARG A 109 5.65 2.43 -10.01
C ARG A 109 7.06 2.71 -10.54
N THR A 110 7.45 3.99 -10.57
CA THR A 110 8.75 4.45 -11.06
C THR A 110 9.61 4.97 -9.92
N VAL A 111 10.94 4.82 -10.04
CA VAL A 111 11.89 5.33 -9.06
C VAL A 111 12.00 6.86 -9.23
N PRO A 112 11.96 7.64 -8.14
CA PRO A 112 11.75 7.22 -6.76
C PRO A 112 10.29 6.90 -6.44
N LEU A 113 10.09 5.79 -5.73
CA LEU A 113 8.79 5.18 -5.44
C LEU A 113 7.86 6.11 -4.64
N CYS A 114 8.43 7.04 -3.88
CA CYS A 114 7.69 8.06 -3.13
C CYS A 114 8.26 9.44 -3.48
N ARG A 115 7.39 10.38 -3.83
CA ARG A 115 7.73 11.79 -4.05
C ARG A 115 6.74 12.66 -3.32
N HIS A 116 7.24 13.67 -2.61
CA HIS A 116 6.39 14.65 -1.92
C HIS A 116 7.23 15.89 -1.54
N PRO A 117 6.69 17.12 -1.58
CA PRO A 117 7.42 18.36 -1.21
C PRO A 117 8.03 18.36 0.19
N ALA A 118 7.42 17.63 1.12
CA ALA A 118 7.90 17.47 2.49
C ALA A 118 9.09 16.49 2.63
N LEU A 119 9.41 15.70 1.58
CA LEU A 119 10.55 14.78 1.58
C LEU A 119 11.82 15.52 1.14
N VAL A 120 12.29 16.41 2.01
CA VAL A 120 13.53 17.17 1.81
C VAL A 120 14.56 16.76 2.87
N ALA A 121 15.84 17.01 2.60
CA ALA A 121 16.87 16.72 3.59
C ALA A 121 16.65 17.56 4.86
N LYS A 122 17.09 17.03 6.00
CA LYS A 122 16.99 17.73 7.29
C LYS A 122 17.67 19.09 7.17
N ASN A 123 16.94 20.14 7.58
CA ASN A 123 17.31 21.57 7.47
C ASN A 123 17.18 22.21 6.09
N GLN A 124 16.63 21.52 5.10
CA GLN A 124 16.26 22.13 3.83
C GLN A 124 14.80 22.62 3.89
N GLU A 125 14.52 23.77 3.28
CA GLU A 125 13.15 24.27 3.16
C GLU A 125 12.32 23.33 2.28
N MET A 126 11.01 23.24 2.55
CA MET A 126 10.10 22.50 1.68
C MET A 126 10.19 23.04 0.26
N GLY A 127 10.62 22.18 -0.66
CA GLY A 127 10.82 22.56 -2.05
C GLY A 127 9.51 22.92 -2.74
N LYS A 128 9.59 23.78 -3.76
CA LYS A 128 8.50 23.94 -4.74
C LYS A 128 8.36 22.64 -5.51
N TYR A 129 7.27 21.93 -5.26
CA TYR A 129 6.96 20.72 -5.98
C TYR A 129 6.41 21.08 -7.36
N VAL A 130 7.13 20.67 -8.40
CA VAL A 130 6.58 20.60 -9.76
C VAL A 130 6.27 19.13 -9.96
N GLU A 131 4.99 18.74 -9.91
CA GLU A 131 4.56 17.46 -10.50
C GLU A 131 5.11 17.46 -11.94
N PRO A 132 5.99 16.54 -12.34
CA PRO A 132 6.49 16.52 -13.71
C PRO A 132 5.38 16.26 -14.75
N THR A 133 4.17 15.93 -14.30
CA THR A 133 2.95 15.82 -15.09
C THR A 133 1.79 15.89 -14.12
N ASP A 134 0.90 16.87 -14.26
CA ASP A 134 -0.39 17.03 -13.56
C ASP A 134 -1.41 15.91 -13.91
N GLY A 135 -0.91 14.76 -14.39
CA GLY A 135 -1.67 13.55 -14.63
C GLY A 135 -1.95 12.88 -13.29
N SER A 136 -3.16 13.08 -12.79
CA SER A 136 -3.73 12.40 -11.63
C SER A 136 -3.73 10.87 -11.84
N ILE A 137 -2.62 10.21 -11.46
CA ILE A 137 -2.49 8.76 -11.32
C ILE A 137 -3.07 8.36 -9.96
N THR A 138 -4.38 8.50 -9.78
CA THR A 138 -5.04 7.80 -8.67
C THR A 138 -5.61 6.52 -9.26
N ASP A 139 -4.83 5.45 -9.10
CA ASP A 139 -5.17 4.08 -9.46
C ASP A 139 -5.06 3.76 -10.96
N GLY A 140 -4.09 2.92 -11.32
CA GLY A 140 -3.93 2.45 -12.69
C GLY A 140 -2.76 3.08 -13.43
N ASP A 141 -1.86 2.21 -13.84
CA ASP A 141 -0.72 2.45 -14.72
C ASP A 141 -1.23 2.59 -16.15
N ASP A 142 -1.99 3.65 -16.38
CA ASP A 142 -2.40 4.01 -17.72
C ASP A 142 -1.38 5.05 -18.17
N HIS A 143 -0.45 4.59 -19.01
CA HIS A 143 0.28 5.46 -19.90
C HIS A 143 -0.69 6.54 -20.40
N ALA A 144 -0.28 7.81 -20.34
CA ALA A 144 -0.80 8.76 -21.29
C ALA A 144 -0.53 8.16 -22.68
N TRP A 145 -1.53 7.48 -23.23
CA TRP A 145 -1.52 7.14 -24.64
C TRP A 145 -1.33 8.47 -25.33
N SER A 146 -0.27 8.59 -26.14
CA SER A 146 0.16 9.81 -26.83
C SER A 146 -0.93 10.46 -27.68
N GLY A 147 -2.12 9.86 -27.79
CA GLY A 147 -3.22 10.29 -28.66
C GLY A 147 -2.88 10.14 -30.14
N ASP A 148 -1.68 9.67 -30.45
CA ASP A 148 -1.19 9.58 -31.82
C ASP A 148 -1.57 8.22 -32.39
N HIS A 149 -2.64 8.22 -33.17
CA HIS A 149 -3.15 7.04 -33.87
C HIS A 149 -2.12 6.46 -34.85
N ALA A 150 -1.17 7.26 -35.35
CA ALA A 150 -0.11 6.79 -36.26
C ALA A 150 0.80 5.72 -35.61
N VAL A 151 0.93 5.72 -34.28
CA VAL A 151 1.69 4.70 -33.54
C VAL A 151 0.96 3.35 -33.52
N LEU A 152 -0.37 3.34 -33.65
CA LEU A 152 -1.18 2.11 -33.72
C LEU A 152 -1.40 1.60 -35.14
N GLU A 153 -1.17 2.43 -36.17
CA GLU A 153 -1.32 2.05 -37.58
C GLU A 153 -0.28 1.03 -38.04
N GLY A 154 0.80 0.80 -37.27
CA GLY A 154 1.79 -0.25 -37.51
C GLY A 154 1.32 -1.68 -37.25
N GLY A 155 0.03 -1.88 -36.90
CA GLY A 155 -0.53 -3.15 -36.50
C GLY A 155 0.04 -3.56 -35.14
N GLY A 156 -0.73 -3.35 -34.07
CA GLY A 156 -0.43 -3.84 -32.72
C GLY A 156 -0.43 -5.36 -32.61
N GLY A 157 0.29 -6.04 -33.50
CA GLY A 157 0.56 -7.46 -33.42
C GLY A 157 1.42 -7.69 -32.20
N TRP A 158 0.95 -8.60 -31.34
CA TRP A 158 1.84 -9.37 -30.49
C TRP A 158 2.95 -9.87 -31.42
N ARG A 159 4.17 -9.35 -31.26
CA ARG A 159 5.30 -9.93 -31.96
C ARG A 159 5.43 -11.31 -31.36
N ASP A 160 5.12 -12.34 -32.14
CA ASP A 160 5.54 -13.68 -31.84
C ASP A 160 7.04 -13.59 -31.55
N PHE A 161 7.42 -13.89 -30.31
CA PHE A 161 8.82 -13.99 -29.96
C PHE A 161 9.35 -15.21 -30.71
N ASP A 162 9.84 -14.99 -31.93
CA ASP A 162 10.65 -15.94 -32.65
C ASP A 162 11.89 -16.19 -31.79
N PHE A 163 11.87 -17.25 -30.98
CA PHE A 163 13.04 -17.78 -30.32
C PHE A 163 13.92 -18.40 -31.40
N PRO A 164 15.12 -17.84 -31.70
CA PRO A 164 16.00 -18.45 -32.66
C PRO A 164 16.68 -19.65 -31.99
N GLY A 165 16.19 -20.84 -32.31
CA GLY A 165 16.89 -22.10 -32.00
C GLY A 165 16.09 -23.06 -31.11
N SER A 166 15.10 -23.72 -31.69
CA SER A 166 14.74 -25.07 -31.25
C SER A 166 14.94 -26.00 -32.44
N ASP A 167 16.13 -26.59 -32.48
CA ASP A 167 16.41 -27.75 -33.31
C ASP A 167 15.57 -28.92 -32.77
N ASP A 168 14.80 -29.53 -33.67
CA ASP A 168 13.81 -30.56 -33.40
C ASP A 168 14.50 -31.88 -33.05
N THR A 169 14.90 -32.05 -31.78
CA THR A 169 15.18 -33.37 -31.22
C THR A 169 14.01 -33.80 -30.34
N LYS A 170 13.18 -34.66 -30.92
CA LYS A 170 12.15 -35.46 -30.24
C LYS A 170 12.79 -36.25 -29.10
N ASP A 171 12.65 -35.75 -27.88
CA ASP A 171 12.89 -36.52 -26.67
C ASP A 171 11.55 -36.63 -25.93
N GLU A 172 10.98 -37.83 -25.95
CA GLU A 172 9.73 -38.19 -25.29
C GLU A 172 9.95 -38.19 -23.78
N ARG A 173 10.02 -37.00 -23.18
CA ARG A 173 9.96 -36.85 -21.72
C ARG A 173 8.52 -36.78 -21.28
N GLU A 174 8.07 -37.87 -20.68
CA GLU A 174 6.89 -37.99 -19.81
C GLU A 174 6.62 -36.67 -19.07
N VAL A 175 5.54 -36.01 -19.44
CA VAL A 175 5.02 -34.84 -18.74
C VAL A 175 4.39 -35.34 -17.45
N HIS A 176 5.19 -35.37 -16.39
CA HIS A 176 4.68 -35.47 -15.04
C HIS A 176 3.78 -34.25 -14.80
N HIS A 177 2.47 -34.47 -14.80
CA HIS A 177 1.49 -33.48 -14.37
C HIS A 177 1.82 -33.04 -12.93
N HIS A 178 2.52 -31.93 -12.80
CA HIS A 178 2.62 -31.20 -11.54
C HIS A 178 1.22 -30.66 -11.23
N PHE A 179 0.52 -31.44 -10.42
CA PHE A 179 -0.66 -31.03 -9.67
C PHE A 179 -0.32 -29.77 -8.89
N PHE A 180 -0.86 -28.62 -9.34
CA PHE A 180 -0.82 -27.38 -8.57
C PHE A 180 -1.61 -27.60 -7.28
N PRO A 181 -1.00 -27.50 -6.09
CA PRO A 181 -1.74 -27.59 -4.85
C PRO A 181 -2.72 -26.41 -4.76
N SER A 182 -3.97 -26.72 -4.38
CA SER A 182 -5.00 -25.71 -4.08
C SER A 182 -4.49 -24.76 -2.99
N ALA A 183 -4.81 -23.48 -3.12
CA ALA A 183 -4.34 -22.39 -2.25
C ALA A 183 -4.99 -22.37 -0.85
N ASP A 184 -5.66 -23.46 -0.44
CA ASP A 184 -6.51 -23.51 0.75
C ASP A 184 -5.83 -24.20 1.96
N ALA A 185 -4.51 -24.45 1.89
CA ALA A 185 -3.78 -25.23 2.90
C ALA A 185 -2.75 -24.42 3.71
N HIS A 186 -2.71 -23.09 3.59
CA HIS A 186 -1.67 -22.25 4.22
C HIS A 186 -2.16 -21.40 5.40
N GLU A 187 -3.44 -21.53 5.78
CA GLU A 187 -4.05 -20.77 6.88
C GLU A 187 -3.94 -21.49 8.24
N SER A 188 -3.71 -22.82 8.25
CA SER A 188 -3.61 -23.61 9.48
C SER A 188 -2.31 -23.37 10.27
N ASP A 189 -1.21 -23.11 9.57
CA ASP A 189 0.12 -23.05 10.20
C ASP A 189 0.32 -21.72 10.98
N GLU A 190 -0.39 -20.66 10.58
CA GLU A 190 -0.33 -19.37 11.28
C GLU A 190 -1.16 -19.37 12.58
N GLU A 191 -2.28 -20.11 12.63
CA GLU A 191 -3.10 -20.23 13.84
C GLU A 191 -2.38 -21.02 14.94
N GLU A 192 -1.67 -22.09 14.59
CA GLU A 192 -0.90 -22.89 15.55
C GLU A 192 0.27 -22.09 16.15
N GLU A 193 0.97 -21.28 15.35
CA GLU A 193 2.06 -20.43 15.83
C GLU A 193 1.55 -19.32 16.79
N VAL A 194 0.35 -18.80 16.54
CA VAL A 194 -0.28 -17.80 17.42
C VAL A 194 -0.69 -18.41 18.76
N GLU A 195 -1.25 -19.63 18.76
CA GLU A 195 -1.65 -20.35 19.97
C GLU A 195 -0.41 -20.68 20.83
N GLU A 196 0.69 -21.15 20.22
CA GLU A 196 1.93 -21.46 20.95
C GLU A 196 2.52 -20.21 21.63
N LYS A 197 2.57 -19.08 20.92
CA LYS A 197 3.06 -17.80 21.48
C LYS A 197 2.16 -17.28 22.60
N SER A 198 0.84 -17.47 22.47
CA SER A 198 -0.12 -17.11 23.53
C SER A 198 0.16 -17.90 24.81
N GLN A 199 0.36 -19.22 24.70
CA GLN A 199 0.67 -20.08 25.85
C GLN A 199 2.02 -19.73 26.50
N GLN A 200 3.03 -19.40 25.70
CA GLN A 200 4.34 -18.96 26.20
C GLN A 200 4.23 -17.66 27.04
N LEU A 201 3.39 -16.71 26.62
CA LEU A 201 3.17 -15.47 27.36
C LEU A 201 2.42 -15.68 28.68
N LEU A 202 1.46 -16.61 28.71
CA LEU A 202 0.76 -16.97 29.94
C LEU A 202 1.71 -17.59 30.97
N ASN A 203 2.57 -18.53 30.52
CA ASN A 203 3.57 -19.13 31.40
C ASN A 203 4.56 -18.09 31.96
N LEU A 204 4.99 -17.13 31.13
CA LEU A 204 5.87 -16.05 31.57
C LEU A 204 5.19 -15.14 32.60
N ALA A 205 3.88 -14.88 32.46
CA ALA A 205 3.12 -14.09 33.42
C ALA A 205 3.04 -14.81 34.78
N ASP A 206 2.74 -16.11 34.80
CA ASP A 206 2.72 -16.93 36.01
C ASP A 206 4.08 -16.96 36.73
N ASP A 207 5.17 -17.07 35.98
CA ASP A 207 6.53 -17.06 36.53
C ASP A 207 6.87 -15.70 37.17
N LEU A 208 6.42 -14.59 36.56
CA LEU A 208 6.59 -13.25 37.12
C LEU A 208 5.78 -13.05 38.40
N GLU A 209 4.55 -13.59 38.46
CA GLU A 209 3.73 -13.55 39.67
C GLU A 209 4.39 -14.32 40.82
N ARG A 210 4.89 -15.53 40.55
CA ARG A 210 5.64 -16.32 41.55
C ARG A 210 6.90 -15.60 42.03
N ALA A 211 7.64 -14.98 41.13
CA ALA A 211 8.82 -14.20 41.49
C ALA A 211 8.44 -12.99 42.39
N ALA A 212 7.31 -12.34 42.11
CA ALA A 212 6.81 -11.24 42.93
C ALA A 212 6.37 -11.69 44.33
N GLU A 213 5.80 -12.90 44.47
CA GLU A 213 5.47 -13.47 45.78
C GLU A 213 6.71 -13.76 46.62
N ILE A 214 7.78 -14.31 46.01
CA ILE A 214 9.06 -14.55 46.69
C ILE A 214 9.66 -13.23 47.20
N LEU A 215 9.54 -12.15 46.44
CA LEU A 215 10.05 -10.84 46.84
C LEU A 215 9.20 -10.15 47.94
N ARG A 216 7.97 -10.61 48.19
CA ARG A 216 7.08 -10.06 49.24
C ARG A 216 7.23 -10.79 50.58
N ALA A 217 7.80 -11.99 50.60
CA ALA A 217 8.06 -12.79 51.80
C ALA A 217 9.37 -12.40 52.48
#